data_AF-A0A9P8KXI7-F1
#
_entry.id   AF-A0A9P8KXI7-F1
#
_cell.length_a   1.000
_cell.length_b   1.000
_cell.length_c   1.000
_cell.angle_alpha   90.00
_cell.angle_beta   90.00
_cell.angle_gamma   90.00
#
_symmetry.space_group_name_H-M   'P 1'
#
loop_
_entity.id
_entity.type
_entity.pdbx_description
1 polymer ?
#
loop_
_entity_poly.entity_id
_entity_poly.type
_entity_poly.pdbx_seq_one_letter_code
_entity_poly.pdbx_strand_id
1 'polypeptide(L)'
;MSAPTDTPIAPVAAPAQAPAQAPVQSSAPAKGGPIDDNDVNHWKERFNDVLSRPGDHINSRSPGGAIGWATHLFDCFNPIDLCLITCCVPCVTFGKVHHRVNKNGNMEGYEPVNTSCLLFCGSGCCGLHWILASMQRASIREKYNLEGNCIEDIAKSFCCGCCNLIQLEKETEHREALLRNGNSEQYKSNTGGMVYPGAN
;
A
#
# COMPACT_ATOMS: atom_id res chain seq x y z
N MET A 1 79.11 33.32 -20.80
CA MET A 1 77.88 34.06 -20.44
C MET A 1 76.76 33.03 -20.47
N SER A 2 76.48 32.41 -19.32
CA SER A 2 75.53 31.30 -19.19
C SER A 2 74.14 31.86 -18.93
N ALA A 3 73.20 31.54 -19.80
CA ALA A 3 71.78 31.91 -19.67
C ALA A 3 71.05 30.98 -18.68
N PRO A 4 70.02 31.46 -17.98
CA PRO A 4 69.35 30.75 -16.88
C PRO A 4 68.38 29.65 -17.38
N THR A 5 68.32 28.56 -16.61
CA THR A 5 67.42 27.42 -16.82
C THR A 5 66.05 27.71 -16.21
N ASP A 6 65.08 28.09 -17.03
CA ASP A 6 63.66 28.12 -16.64
C ASP A 6 63.09 26.69 -16.68
N THR A 7 62.50 26.27 -15.56
CA THR A 7 61.85 24.96 -15.44
C THR A 7 60.36 25.12 -15.76
N PRO A 8 59.81 24.47 -16.80
CA PRO A 8 58.39 24.60 -17.13
C PRO A 8 57.50 23.84 -16.15
N ILE A 9 56.53 24.55 -15.59
CA ILE A 9 55.45 24.05 -14.73
C ILE A 9 54.58 23.08 -15.55
N ALA A 10 54.42 21.85 -15.06
CA ALA A 10 53.57 20.85 -15.69
C ALA A 10 52.07 21.21 -15.57
N PRO A 11 51.25 21.04 -16.62
CA PRO A 11 49.82 21.26 -16.53
C PRO A 11 49.11 20.17 -15.72
N VAL A 12 48.23 20.59 -14.81
CA VAL A 12 47.38 19.71 -13.99
C VAL A 12 46.37 19.00 -14.88
N ALA A 13 46.37 17.67 -14.87
CA ALA A 13 45.41 16.84 -15.59
C ALA A 13 44.00 16.95 -14.97
N ALA A 14 42.99 17.16 -15.81
CA ALA A 14 41.58 17.15 -15.41
C ALA A 14 41.15 15.74 -14.93
N PRO A 15 40.19 15.62 -13.98
CA PRO A 15 39.76 14.31 -13.49
C PRO A 15 38.99 13.53 -14.55
N ALA A 16 39.32 12.25 -14.68
CA ALA A 16 38.66 11.30 -15.57
C ALA A 16 37.19 11.07 -15.16
N GLN A 17 36.29 11.12 -16.14
CA GLN A 17 34.87 10.80 -15.94
C GLN A 17 34.67 9.30 -15.68
N ALA A 18 33.89 8.96 -14.66
CA ALA A 18 33.54 7.59 -14.30
C ALA A 18 32.67 6.91 -15.40
N PRO A 19 32.80 5.59 -15.63
CA PRO A 19 32.07 4.91 -16.69
C PRO A 19 30.56 4.83 -16.38
N ALA A 20 29.75 5.03 -17.42
CA ALA A 20 28.30 4.94 -17.38
C ALA A 20 27.83 3.52 -16.99
N GLN A 21 26.92 3.43 -16.02
CA GLN A 21 26.33 2.17 -15.57
C GLN A 21 25.29 1.68 -16.59
N ALA A 22 25.41 0.41 -17.01
CA ALA A 22 24.44 -0.28 -17.85
C ALA A 22 23.10 -0.51 -17.09
N PRO A 23 21.95 -0.59 -17.77
CA PRO A 23 20.66 -0.77 -17.12
C PRO A 23 20.58 -2.15 -16.48
N VAL A 24 20.28 -2.19 -15.18
CA VAL A 24 20.04 -3.43 -14.43
C VAL A 24 18.67 -3.97 -14.85
N GLN A 25 18.66 -5.02 -15.67
CA GLN A 25 17.50 -5.87 -15.84
C GLN A 25 17.34 -6.72 -14.57
N SER A 26 16.35 -6.42 -13.74
CA SER A 26 16.03 -7.29 -12.60
C SER A 26 15.01 -8.35 -13.02
N SER A 27 15.46 -9.59 -12.91
CA SER A 27 14.76 -10.86 -13.13
C SER A 27 13.56 -11.06 -12.20
N ALA A 28 12.57 -11.85 -12.65
CA ALA A 28 11.38 -12.24 -11.89
C ALA A 28 11.74 -12.83 -10.50
N PRO A 29 11.01 -12.50 -9.41
CA PRO A 29 11.36 -12.95 -8.07
C PRO A 29 11.05 -14.44 -7.88
N ALA A 30 12.02 -15.17 -7.34
CA ALA A 30 11.85 -16.51 -6.80
C ALA A 30 10.87 -16.50 -5.62
N LYS A 31 10.17 -17.62 -5.37
CA LYS A 31 9.25 -17.78 -4.23
C LYS A 31 10.00 -17.63 -2.89
N GLY A 32 10.06 -16.40 -2.40
CA GLY A 32 10.56 -16.03 -1.07
C GLY A 32 9.58 -16.46 0.03
N GLY A 33 10.07 -16.52 1.26
CA GLY A 33 9.24 -16.85 2.43
C GLY A 33 8.10 -15.84 2.67
N PRO A 34 7.37 -15.95 3.79
CA PRO A 34 6.20 -15.10 4.06
C PRO A 34 6.52 -13.61 4.28
N ILE A 35 7.81 -13.24 4.33
CA ILE A 35 8.27 -11.87 4.54
C ILE A 35 8.74 -11.29 3.21
N ASP A 36 8.08 -10.19 2.81
CA ASP A 36 8.39 -9.35 1.66
C ASP A 36 8.97 -8.01 2.14
N ASP A 37 10.17 -7.66 1.65
CA ASP A 37 10.87 -6.42 1.98
C ASP A 37 10.07 -5.16 1.62
N ASN A 38 9.27 -5.19 0.55
CA ASN A 38 8.44 -4.05 0.16
C ASN A 38 7.36 -3.76 1.20
N ASP A 39 6.74 -4.80 1.76
CA ASP A 39 5.74 -4.62 2.82
C ASP A 39 6.41 -4.11 4.11
N VAL A 40 7.62 -4.60 4.43
CA VAL A 40 8.39 -4.12 5.58
C VAL A 40 8.72 -2.63 5.42
N ASN A 41 9.18 -2.22 4.23
CA ASN A 41 9.51 -0.83 3.95
C ASN A 41 8.26 0.06 3.97
N HIS A 42 7.16 -0.39 3.36
CA HIS A 42 5.86 0.29 3.45
C HIS A 42 5.48 0.55 4.91
N TRP A 43 5.48 -0.47 5.77
CA TRP A 43 5.13 -0.28 7.17
C TRP A 43 6.08 0.66 7.91
N LYS A 44 7.40 0.53 7.69
CA LYS A 44 8.40 1.45 8.25
C LYS A 44 8.12 2.90 7.85
N GLU A 45 7.85 3.16 6.57
CA GLU A 45 7.53 4.50 6.06
C GLU A 45 6.24 5.03 6.69
N ARG A 46 5.18 4.22 6.77
CA ARG A 46 3.93 4.62 7.42
C ARG A 46 4.13 4.95 8.90
N PHE A 47 4.93 4.15 9.63
CA PHE A 47 5.24 4.45 11.03
C PHE A 47 6.05 5.74 11.18
N ASN A 48 7.10 5.91 10.38
CA ASN A 48 7.93 7.11 10.40
C ASN A 48 7.12 8.36 10.04
N ASP A 49 6.21 8.26 9.08
CA ASP A 49 5.31 9.34 8.67
C ASP A 49 4.42 9.78 9.85
N VAL A 50 3.74 8.83 10.49
CA VAL A 50 2.88 9.10 11.67
C VAL A 50 3.66 9.74 12.81
N LEU A 51 4.90 9.30 13.05
CA LEU A 51 5.75 9.85 14.11
C LEU A 51 6.33 11.23 13.76
N SER A 52 6.59 11.51 12.48
CA SER A 52 7.18 12.77 12.03
C SER A 52 6.19 13.95 12.07
N ARG A 53 4.89 13.66 11.93
CA ARG A 53 3.82 14.68 11.89
C ARG A 53 2.52 14.21 12.58
N PRO A 54 2.56 13.88 13.88
CA PRO A 54 1.40 13.35 14.58
C PRO A 54 0.22 14.33 14.59
N GLY A 55 0.49 15.64 14.65
CA GLY A 55 -0.54 16.68 14.62
C GLY A 55 -1.37 16.67 13.33
N ASP A 56 -0.73 16.46 12.17
CA ASP A 56 -1.43 16.43 10.88
C ASP A 56 -2.33 15.21 10.79
N HIS A 57 -1.86 14.04 11.24
CA HIS A 57 -2.67 12.83 11.25
C HIS A 57 -3.83 12.94 12.23
N ILE A 58 -3.62 13.43 13.45
CA ILE A 58 -4.68 13.61 14.45
C ILE A 58 -5.79 14.55 13.93
N ASN A 59 -5.41 15.63 13.25
CA ASN A 59 -6.34 16.58 12.67
C ASN A 59 -6.84 16.17 11.26
N SER A 60 -6.40 15.03 10.74
CA SER A 60 -6.82 14.55 9.43
C SER A 60 -8.31 14.21 9.43
N ARG A 61 -9.00 14.77 8.44
CA ARG A 61 -10.42 14.57 8.18
C ARG A 61 -10.63 14.53 6.68
N SER A 62 -11.62 13.75 6.27
CA SER A 62 -11.92 13.58 4.86
C SER A 62 -12.54 14.87 4.30
N PRO A 63 -12.26 15.21 3.02
CA PRO A 63 -12.73 16.45 2.42
C PRO A 63 -14.26 16.44 2.25
N GLY A 64 -14.84 17.63 2.05
CA GLY A 64 -16.25 17.75 1.67
C GLY A 64 -16.52 17.04 0.33
N GLY A 65 -17.51 16.14 0.30
CA GLY A 65 -17.79 15.30 -0.87
C GLY A 65 -17.09 13.93 -0.85
N ALA A 66 -16.44 13.54 0.26
CA ALA A 66 -16.01 12.17 0.49
C ALA A 66 -17.21 11.19 0.40
N ILE A 67 -16.93 9.95 0.00
CA ILE A 67 -17.96 8.95 -0.25
C ILE A 67 -18.21 8.15 1.04
N GLY A 68 -19.47 7.84 1.33
CA GLY A 68 -19.83 6.96 2.44
C GLY A 68 -19.23 5.56 2.32
N TRP A 69 -19.14 4.87 3.45
CA TRP A 69 -18.78 3.45 3.51
C TRP A 69 -19.90 2.60 2.91
N ALA A 70 -19.57 1.63 2.06
CA ALA A 70 -20.56 0.73 1.45
C ALA A 70 -21.14 -0.27 2.46
N THR A 71 -20.42 -0.53 3.55
CA THR A 71 -20.84 -1.46 4.60
C THR A 71 -20.86 -0.80 5.96
N HIS A 72 -21.83 -1.18 6.80
CA HIS A 72 -21.91 -0.70 8.18
C HIS A 72 -20.91 -1.43 9.08
N LEU A 73 -20.42 -0.74 10.12
CA LEU A 73 -19.42 -1.30 11.04
C LEU A 73 -19.92 -2.58 11.74
N PHE A 74 -21.18 -2.60 12.18
CA PHE A 74 -21.76 -3.74 12.91
C PHE A 74 -22.40 -4.80 12.00
N ASP A 75 -22.27 -4.67 10.68
CA ASP A 75 -22.69 -5.71 9.72
C ASP A 75 -21.60 -6.78 9.54
N CYS A 76 -21.03 -7.23 10.67
CA CYS A 76 -19.88 -8.13 10.70
C CYS A 76 -20.25 -9.62 10.58
N PHE A 77 -21.51 -9.99 10.81
CA PHE A 77 -22.01 -11.36 10.73
C PHE A 77 -22.41 -11.79 9.30
N ASN A 78 -22.27 -10.89 8.32
CA ASN A 78 -22.61 -11.17 6.93
C ASN A 78 -21.40 -10.86 6.02
N PRO A 79 -20.72 -11.87 5.45
CA PRO A 79 -20.93 -13.30 5.64
C PRO A 79 -20.36 -13.83 6.97
N ILE A 80 -20.98 -14.86 7.54
CA ILE A 80 -20.58 -15.40 8.85
C ILE A 80 -19.19 -16.05 8.83
N ASP A 81 -18.78 -16.63 7.71
CA ASP A 81 -17.46 -17.24 7.57
C ASP A 81 -16.34 -16.20 7.72
N LEU A 82 -16.54 -15.00 7.19
CA LEU A 82 -15.63 -13.88 7.34
C LEU A 82 -15.58 -13.39 8.79
N CYS A 83 -16.72 -13.43 9.49
CA CYS A 83 -16.77 -13.15 10.93
C CYS A 83 -15.91 -14.14 11.71
N LEU A 84 -16.12 -15.44 11.49
CA LEU A 84 -15.42 -16.51 12.20
C LEU A 84 -13.91 -16.47 11.95
N ILE A 85 -13.46 -16.35 10.70
CA ILE A 85 -12.03 -16.27 10.39
C ILE A 85 -11.39 -15.03 11.01
N THR A 86 -12.07 -13.88 11.00
CA THR A 86 -11.52 -12.64 11.56
C THR A 86 -11.51 -12.66 13.08
N CYS A 87 -12.50 -13.29 13.72
CA CYS A 87 -12.53 -13.49 15.16
C CYS A 87 -11.41 -14.44 15.64
N CYS A 88 -11.18 -15.54 14.92
CA CYS A 88 -10.20 -16.56 15.32
C CYS A 88 -8.77 -16.19 14.91
N VAL A 89 -8.59 -15.59 13.73
CA VAL A 89 -7.29 -15.30 13.12
C VAL A 89 -7.30 -13.92 12.46
N PRO A 90 -7.46 -12.83 13.23
CA PRO A 90 -7.63 -11.48 12.70
C PRO A 90 -6.45 -11.00 11.84
N CYS A 91 -5.25 -11.52 12.09
CA CYS A 91 -4.05 -11.20 11.32
C CYS A 91 -4.17 -11.60 9.84
N VAL A 92 -4.85 -12.70 9.52
CA VAL A 92 -5.07 -13.13 8.12
C VAL A 92 -5.95 -12.12 7.40
N THR A 93 -7.06 -11.71 8.01
CA THR A 93 -7.95 -10.68 7.45
C THR A 93 -7.21 -9.35 7.29
N PHE A 94 -6.43 -8.93 8.29
CA PHE A 94 -5.62 -7.72 8.21
C PHE A 94 -4.62 -7.78 7.04
N GLY A 95 -3.88 -8.88 6.91
CA GLY A 95 -2.93 -9.10 5.82
C GLY A 95 -3.60 -9.22 4.45
N LYS A 96 -4.82 -9.76 4.39
CA LYS A 96 -5.64 -9.84 3.17
C LYS A 96 -6.01 -8.46 2.65
N VAL A 97 -6.56 -7.63 3.52
CA VAL A 97 -6.91 -6.23 3.23
C VAL A 97 -5.67 -5.47 2.77
N HIS A 98 -4.54 -5.61 3.47
CA HIS A 98 -3.30 -4.93 3.10
C HIS A 98 -2.81 -5.32 1.70
N HIS A 99 -2.81 -6.63 1.38
CA HIS A 99 -2.44 -7.12 0.05
C HIS A 99 -3.35 -6.58 -1.04
N ARG A 100 -4.67 -6.61 -0.80
CA ARG A 100 -5.67 -6.11 -1.75
C ARG A 100 -5.45 -4.64 -2.08
N VAL A 101 -5.12 -3.85 -1.06
CA VAL A 101 -5.02 -2.40 -1.17
C VAL A 101 -3.68 -1.95 -1.75
N ASN A 102 -2.56 -2.59 -1.35
CA ASN A 102 -1.22 -2.07 -1.62
C ASN A 102 -0.45 -2.88 -2.66
N LYS A 103 -0.88 -4.11 -2.97
CA LYS A 103 -0.20 -4.98 -3.95
C LYS A 103 -1.06 -5.26 -5.17
N ASN A 104 -2.18 -5.96 -4.99
CA ASN A 104 -3.02 -6.33 -6.11
C ASN A 104 -4.49 -6.47 -5.69
N GLY A 105 -5.36 -5.62 -6.24
CA GLY A 105 -6.80 -5.63 -5.98
C GLY A 105 -7.53 -6.90 -6.43
N ASN A 106 -6.94 -7.68 -7.34
CA ASN A 106 -7.45 -8.98 -7.78
C ASN A 106 -6.93 -10.16 -6.92
N MET A 107 -6.18 -9.89 -5.85
CA MET A 107 -5.64 -10.90 -4.93
C MET A 107 -4.66 -11.89 -5.57
N GLU A 108 -4.08 -11.56 -6.73
CA GLU A 108 -3.02 -12.38 -7.34
C GLU A 108 -1.78 -12.37 -6.45
N GLY A 109 -1.18 -13.55 -6.26
CA GLY A 109 0.00 -13.72 -5.40
C GLY A 109 -0.28 -13.52 -3.90
N TYR A 110 -1.54 -13.53 -3.47
CA TYR A 110 -1.88 -13.45 -2.04
C TYR A 110 -1.57 -14.76 -1.32
N GLU A 111 -0.87 -14.65 -0.19
CA GLU A 111 -0.67 -15.72 0.78
C GLU A 111 -1.32 -15.34 2.11
N PRO A 112 -2.06 -16.25 2.79
CA PRO A 112 -2.72 -15.96 4.06
C PRO A 112 -1.77 -15.49 5.16
N VAL A 113 -0.58 -16.08 5.20
CA VAL A 113 0.49 -15.68 6.10
C VAL A 113 1.51 -14.86 5.31
N ASN A 114 1.37 -13.55 5.39
CA ASN A 114 2.27 -12.57 4.77
C ASN A 114 2.89 -11.63 5.81
N THR A 115 3.76 -10.71 5.38
CA THR A 115 4.43 -9.72 6.25
C THR A 115 3.44 -8.98 7.15
N SER A 116 2.35 -8.47 6.58
CA SER A 116 1.32 -7.71 7.31
C SER A 116 0.57 -8.58 8.32
N CYS A 117 0.29 -9.84 8.00
CA CYS A 117 -0.27 -10.82 8.93
C CYS A 117 0.68 -11.07 10.11
N LEU A 118 1.96 -11.34 9.84
CA LEU A 118 2.96 -11.59 10.89
C LEU A 118 3.18 -10.34 11.77
N LEU A 119 3.23 -9.16 11.16
CA LEU A 119 3.36 -7.89 11.87
C LEU A 119 2.15 -7.64 12.79
N PHE A 120 0.94 -7.86 12.29
CA PHE A 120 -0.28 -7.72 13.09
C PHE A 120 -0.31 -8.71 14.25
N CYS A 121 -0.01 -9.99 13.96
CA CYS A 121 0.07 -11.05 14.97
C CYS A 121 1.08 -10.69 16.08
N GLY A 122 2.30 -10.29 15.71
CA GLY A 122 3.33 -9.88 16.67
C GLY A 122 2.94 -8.65 17.48
N SER A 123 2.32 -7.64 16.85
CA SER A 123 1.81 -6.46 17.58
C SER A 123 0.68 -6.79 18.55
N GLY A 124 -0.11 -7.83 18.23
CA GLY A 124 -1.18 -8.35 19.08
C GLY A 124 -0.67 -8.90 20.39
N CYS A 125 0.51 -9.55 20.39
CA CYS A 125 1.17 -10.03 21.60
C CYS A 125 1.51 -8.91 22.59
N CYS A 126 1.63 -7.67 22.12
CA CYS A 126 1.90 -6.48 22.95
C CYS A 126 0.67 -5.60 23.15
N GLY A 127 -0.52 -5.99 22.67
CA GLY A 127 -1.73 -5.16 22.74
C GLY A 127 -1.71 -3.91 21.83
N LEU A 128 -0.82 -3.87 20.84
CA LEU A 128 -0.64 -2.73 19.92
C LEU A 128 -1.31 -2.92 18.56
N HIS A 129 -2.03 -4.03 18.36
CA HIS A 129 -2.67 -4.36 17.08
C HIS A 129 -3.66 -3.30 16.60
N TRP A 130 -4.28 -2.55 17.52
CA TRP A 130 -5.24 -1.49 17.17
C TRP A 130 -4.56 -0.32 16.45
N ILE A 131 -3.27 -0.07 16.69
CA ILE A 131 -2.50 0.99 16.02
C ILE A 131 -2.33 0.65 14.54
N LEU A 132 -1.93 -0.59 14.24
CA LEU A 132 -1.82 -1.08 12.87
C LEU A 132 -3.18 -1.09 12.17
N ALA A 133 -4.23 -1.54 12.85
CA ALA A 133 -5.59 -1.50 12.32
C ALA A 133 -6.04 -0.06 12.01
N SER A 134 -5.73 0.92 12.88
CA SER A 134 -6.09 2.32 12.63
C SER A 134 -5.30 2.94 11.49
N MET A 135 -4.00 2.63 11.38
CA MET A 135 -3.17 3.09 10.26
C MET A 135 -3.68 2.53 8.93
N GLN A 136 -4.00 1.24 8.88
CA GLN A 136 -4.57 0.61 7.69
C GLN A 136 -5.91 1.21 7.31
N ARG A 137 -6.78 1.45 8.30
CA ARG A 137 -8.07 2.10 8.06
C ARG A 137 -7.91 3.52 7.50
N ALA A 138 -7.00 4.32 8.06
CA ALA A 138 -6.70 5.65 7.56
C ALA A 138 -6.20 5.62 6.11
N SER A 139 -5.28 4.70 5.78
CA SER A 139 -4.79 4.52 4.41
C SER A 139 -5.90 4.12 3.42
N ILE A 140 -6.84 3.26 3.83
CA ILE A 140 -8.00 2.88 3.00
C ILE A 140 -8.94 4.08 2.82
N ARG A 141 -9.17 4.85 3.89
CA ARG A 141 -9.98 6.06 3.84
C ARG A 141 -9.41 7.09 2.87
N GLU A 142 -8.11 7.30 2.92
CA GLU A 142 -7.40 8.20 1.99
C GLU A 142 -7.43 7.67 0.55
N LYS A 143 -7.12 6.38 0.34
CA LYS A 143 -7.07 5.77 -1.01
C LYS A 143 -8.39 5.86 -1.77
N TYR A 144 -9.51 5.58 -1.09
CA TYR A 144 -10.83 5.54 -1.72
C TYR A 144 -11.68 6.79 -1.46
N ASN A 145 -11.08 7.84 -0.88
CA ASN A 145 -11.75 9.09 -0.51
C ASN A 145 -13.03 8.84 0.32
N LEU A 146 -12.92 8.02 1.36
CA LEU A 146 -14.03 7.67 2.24
C LEU A 146 -14.26 8.73 3.31
N GLU A 147 -15.48 8.81 3.83
CA GLU A 147 -15.78 9.66 4.98
C GLU A 147 -15.13 9.17 6.27
N GLY A 148 -14.72 10.11 7.13
CA GLY A 148 -14.16 9.81 8.45
C GLY A 148 -12.99 10.73 8.82
N ASN A 149 -12.38 10.45 9.96
CA ASN A 149 -11.24 11.17 10.52
C ASN A 149 -10.38 10.22 11.35
N CYS A 150 -9.18 10.68 11.75
CA CYS A 150 -8.24 9.85 12.50
C CYS A 150 -8.78 9.32 13.83
N ILE A 151 -9.52 10.14 14.59
CA ILE A 151 -10.07 9.74 15.89
C ILE A 151 -11.11 8.63 15.71
N GLU A 152 -11.97 8.73 14.71
CA GLU A 152 -12.89 7.65 14.35
C GLU A 152 -12.15 6.38 13.94
N ASP A 153 -11.04 6.51 13.20
CA ASP A 153 -10.28 5.34 12.76
C ASP A 153 -9.63 4.60 13.94
N ILE A 154 -9.10 5.34 14.90
CA ILE A 154 -8.58 4.81 16.17
C ILE A 154 -9.71 4.18 16.98
N ALA A 155 -10.81 4.90 17.19
CA ALA A 155 -11.94 4.42 18.01
C ALA A 155 -12.55 3.13 17.46
N LYS A 156 -12.75 3.03 16.14
CA LYS A 156 -13.28 1.82 15.50
C LYS A 156 -12.29 0.65 15.61
N SER A 157 -11.00 0.92 15.43
CA SER A 157 -9.94 -0.09 15.52
C SER A 157 -9.71 -0.62 16.93
N PHE A 158 -9.90 0.24 17.94
CA PHE A 158 -9.74 -0.12 19.35
C PHE A 158 -11.01 -0.76 19.95
N CYS A 159 -12.17 -0.14 19.77
CA CYS A 159 -13.42 -0.56 20.44
C CYS A 159 -14.11 -1.76 19.78
N CYS A 160 -13.99 -1.94 18.46
CA CYS A 160 -14.39 -3.19 17.80
C CYS A 160 -13.43 -3.57 16.68
N GLY A 161 -12.22 -4.03 17.05
CA GLY A 161 -11.19 -4.43 16.09
C GLY A 161 -11.65 -5.49 15.07
N CYS A 162 -12.45 -6.48 15.50
CA CYS A 162 -13.03 -7.48 14.61
C CYS A 162 -13.98 -6.86 13.56
N CYS A 163 -14.99 -6.11 14.03
CA CYS A 163 -15.94 -5.40 13.16
C CYS A 163 -15.22 -4.52 12.15
N ASN A 164 -14.20 -3.80 12.63
CA ASN A 164 -13.39 -2.91 11.84
C ASN A 164 -12.67 -3.63 10.69
N LEU A 165 -11.99 -4.74 10.97
CA LEU A 165 -11.29 -5.53 9.95
C LEU A 165 -12.25 -6.13 8.91
N ILE A 166 -13.42 -6.59 9.35
CA ILE A 166 -14.45 -7.13 8.45
C ILE A 166 -15.01 -6.04 7.54
N GLN A 167 -15.30 -4.86 8.10
CA GLN A 167 -15.75 -3.70 7.30
C GLN A 167 -14.69 -3.33 6.26
N LEU A 168 -13.41 -3.30 6.63
CA LEU A 168 -12.31 -3.01 5.70
C LEU A 168 -12.20 -4.04 4.58
N GLU A 169 -12.32 -5.33 4.90
CA GLU A 169 -12.28 -6.39 3.89
C GLU A 169 -13.44 -6.28 2.89
N LYS A 170 -14.66 -6.09 3.38
CA LYS A 170 -15.83 -5.92 2.50
C LYS A 170 -15.72 -4.64 1.65
N GLU A 171 -15.26 -3.54 2.25
CA GLU A 171 -15.12 -2.25 1.56
C GLU A 171 -14.08 -2.32 0.43
N THR A 172 -12.91 -2.88 0.74
CA THR A 172 -11.81 -3.00 -0.24
C THR A 172 -12.17 -3.98 -1.34
N GLU A 173 -12.85 -5.07 -1.02
CA GLU A 173 -13.39 -6.00 -2.02
C GLU A 173 -14.40 -5.33 -2.95
N HIS A 174 -15.37 -4.62 -2.38
CA HIS A 174 -16.40 -3.94 -3.15
C HIS A 174 -15.79 -2.91 -4.11
N ARG A 175 -14.85 -2.09 -3.63
CA ARG A 175 -14.27 -1.01 -4.44
C ARG A 175 -13.32 -1.51 -5.52
N GLU A 176 -12.46 -2.48 -5.21
CA GLU A 176 -11.59 -3.07 -6.23
C GLU A 176 -12.40 -3.78 -7.32
N ALA A 177 -13.54 -4.39 -6.97
CA ALA A 177 -14.47 -4.94 -7.96
C ALA A 177 -15.08 -3.86 -8.87
N LEU A 178 -15.49 -2.71 -8.32
CA LEU A 178 -16.00 -1.59 -9.11
C LEU A 178 -14.92 -1.02 -10.06
N LEU A 179 -13.70 -0.83 -9.56
CA LEU A 179 -12.57 -0.35 -10.37
C LEU A 179 -12.28 -1.30 -11.54
N ARG A 180 -12.28 -2.61 -11.29
CA ARG A 180 -12.11 -3.62 -12.34
C ARG A 180 -13.22 -3.55 -13.39
N ASN A 181 -14.47 -3.44 -12.95
CA ASN A 181 -15.61 -3.42 -13.86
C ASN A 181 -15.60 -2.15 -14.72
N GLY A 182 -15.35 -0.98 -14.14
CA GLY A 182 -15.23 0.28 -14.88
C GLY A 182 -14.11 0.26 -15.93
N ASN A 183 -12.96 -0.31 -15.59
CA ASN A 183 -11.85 -0.49 -16.54
C ASN A 183 -12.24 -1.41 -17.71
N SER A 184 -13.01 -2.48 -17.43
CA SER A 184 -13.46 -3.42 -18.46
C SER A 184 -14.47 -2.79 -19.44
N GLU A 185 -15.34 -1.89 -18.97
CA GLU A 185 -16.27 -1.15 -19.81
C GLU A 185 -15.55 -0.11 -20.67
N GLN A 186 -14.53 0.56 -20.12
CA GLN A 186 -13.66 1.46 -20.90
C GLN A 186 -12.88 0.72 -22.00
N TYR A 187 -12.41 -0.50 -21.73
CA TYR A 187 -11.77 -1.32 -22.77
C TYR A 187 -12.74 -1.68 -23.89
N LYS A 188 -13.97 -2.09 -23.55
CA LYS A 188 -15.00 -2.44 -24.55
C LYS A 188 -15.44 -1.23 -25.40
N SER A 189 -15.58 -0.05 -24.80
CA SER A 189 -15.96 1.16 -25.53
C SER A 189 -14.86 1.65 -26.49
N ASN A 190 -13.59 1.50 -26.12
CA ASN A 190 -12.46 1.92 -26.98
C ASN A 190 -12.19 0.94 -28.14
N THR A 191 -12.56 -0.34 -28.01
CA THR A 191 -12.32 -1.36 -29.06
C THR A 191 -13.35 -1.28 -30.20
N GLY A 192 -14.46 -0.55 -30.02
CA GLY A 192 -15.48 -0.34 -31.05
C GLY A 192 -15.11 0.66 -32.16
N GLY A 193 -13.95 1.32 -32.08
CA GLY A 193 -13.53 2.40 -32.98
C GLY A 193 -12.28 2.14 -33.84
N MET A 194 -11.62 0.98 -33.73
CA MET A 194 -10.38 0.72 -34.47
C MET A 194 -10.67 0.21 -35.89
N VAL A 195 -11.09 1.12 -36.78
CA VAL A 195 -11.13 0.88 -38.23
C VAL A 195 -9.69 0.87 -38.74
N TYR A 196 -9.19 -0.31 -39.09
CA TYR A 196 -7.93 -0.43 -39.82
C TYR A 196 -8.09 0.17 -41.22
N PRO A 197 -7.26 1.13 -41.66
CA PRO A 197 -7.24 1.53 -43.05
C PRO A 197 -6.76 0.34 -43.87
N GLY A 198 -7.67 -0.23 -44.66
CA GLY A 198 -7.37 -1.27 -45.64
C GLY A 198 -6.32 -0.76 -46.62
N ALA A 199 -5.28 -1.58 -46.81
CA ALA A 199 -4.30 -1.37 -47.86
C ALA A 199 -4.96 -1.59 -49.22
N ASN A 200 -5.10 -0.51 -49.99
CA ASN A 200 -5.45 -0.52 -51.40
C ASN A 200 -4.31 0.13 -52.18
#